data_AF-A0AAV2SKL3-F1
#
_entry.id   AF-A0AAV2SKL3-F1
#
_cell.length_a   1.000
_cell.length_b   1.000
_cell.length_c   1.000
_cell.angle_alpha   90.00
_cell.angle_beta   90.00
_cell.angle_gamma   90.00
#
_symmetry.space_group_name_H-M   'P 1'
#
loop_
_entity.id
_entity.type
_entity.pdbx_description
1 polymer ?
#
loop_
_entity_poly.entity_id
_entity_poly.type
_entity_poly.pdbx_seq_one_letter_code
_entity_poly.pdbx_strand_id
1 'polypeptide(L)'
;VTYKTLSTLHRVFKQEDNGHKLECVIAHPAWDEPDITFIPITVYFSPVQKQEHTFYPIELTNDFEIILSFSAYPQPTALVWSFAPNFQEMANHIQIPFNNGKFSTSLKICDNDSYQAHLRLSEITNEDIETHYILHVANEIGVADYSVMLSRTQNPT
;
A
#
# COMPACT_ATOMS: atom_id res chain seq x y z
N VAL A 1 8.89 33.26 -41.52
CA VAL A 1 9.70 33.12 -40.28
C VAL A 1 8.98 32.13 -39.41
N THR A 2 9.58 30.97 -39.13
CA THR A 2 8.95 29.95 -38.26
C THR A 2 9.42 30.20 -36.84
N TYR A 3 8.52 30.65 -35.97
CA TYR A 3 8.82 30.85 -34.55
C TYR A 3 8.71 29.50 -33.86
N LYS A 4 9.80 29.06 -33.22
CA LYS A 4 9.83 27.86 -32.39
C LYS A 4 10.09 28.28 -30.95
N THR A 5 9.08 28.14 -30.10
CA THR A 5 9.23 28.33 -28.65
C THR A 5 9.48 26.97 -28.02
N LEU A 6 10.52 26.87 -27.19
CA LEU A 6 10.85 25.68 -26.42
C LEU A 6 10.61 25.97 -24.94
N SER A 7 9.71 25.23 -24.32
CA SER A 7 9.52 25.22 -22.86
C SER A 7 10.00 23.88 -22.32
N THR A 8 10.81 23.89 -21.25
CA THR A 8 11.39 22.68 -20.67
C THR A 8 10.99 22.59 -19.19
N LEU A 9 10.47 21.43 -18.79
CA LEU A 9 10.13 21.11 -17.40
C LEU A 9 11.16 20.13 -16.83
N HIS A 10 11.77 20.48 -15.71
CA HIS A 10 12.58 19.57 -14.90
C HIS A 10 11.85 19.29 -13.59
N ARG A 11 11.48 18.04 -13.36
CA ARG A 11 10.78 17.60 -12.14
C ARG A 11 11.24 16.19 -11.77
N VAL A 12 11.38 15.94 -10.47
CA VAL A 12 11.48 14.59 -9.92
C VAL A 12 10.08 14.15 -9.56
N PHE A 13 9.58 13.13 -10.23
CA PHE A 13 8.26 12.56 -9.95
C PHE A 13 8.30 11.69 -8.70
N LYS A 14 7.24 11.77 -7.92
CA LYS A 14 7.04 10.95 -6.72
C LYS A 14 5.90 9.96 -6.93
N GLN A 15 5.73 9.02 -6.01
CA GLN A 15 4.65 8.03 -6.05
C GLN A 15 3.26 8.68 -6.22
N GLU A 16 3.01 9.83 -5.58
CA GLU A 16 1.74 10.55 -5.66
C GLU A 16 1.50 11.20 -7.03
N ASP A 17 2.51 11.25 -7.90
CA ASP A 17 2.38 11.73 -9.28
C ASP A 17 1.94 10.62 -10.25
N ASN A 18 1.89 9.34 -9.81
CA ASN A 18 1.46 8.25 -10.68
C ASN A 18 -0.01 8.42 -11.10
N GLY A 19 -0.30 8.22 -12.39
CA GLY A 19 -1.65 8.36 -12.93
C GLY A 19 -2.08 9.82 -13.20
N HIS A 20 -1.28 10.81 -12.79
CA HIS A 20 -1.46 12.19 -13.23
C HIS A 20 -1.11 12.38 -14.70
N LYS A 21 -1.41 13.56 -15.25
CA LYS A 21 -1.11 13.94 -16.63
C LYS A 21 -0.29 15.22 -16.64
N LEU A 22 0.74 15.26 -17.46
CA LEU A 22 1.39 16.51 -17.85
C LEU A 22 0.55 17.17 -18.93
N GLU A 23 0.18 18.42 -18.71
CA GLU A 23 -0.52 19.25 -19.67
C GLU A 23 0.48 20.15 -20.39
N CYS A 24 0.43 20.16 -21.72
CA CYS A 24 1.16 21.10 -22.55
C CYS A 24 0.15 22.01 -23.25
N VAL A 25 0.26 23.31 -22.97
CA VAL A 25 -0.65 24.34 -23.47
C VAL A 25 0.11 25.24 -24.43
N ILE A 26 -0.42 25.39 -25.64
CA ILE A 26 0.09 26.32 -26.66
C ILE A 26 -0.98 27.38 -26.88
N ALA A 27 -0.68 28.61 -26.47
CA ALA A 27 -1.56 29.76 -26.69
C ALA A 27 -0.93 30.72 -27.70
N HIS A 28 -1.73 31.22 -28.64
CA HIS A 28 -1.31 32.22 -29.62
C HIS A 28 -2.37 33.32 -29.76
N PRO A 29 -2.02 34.62 -29.86
CA PRO A 29 -2.99 35.72 -29.91
C PRO A 29 -3.97 35.69 -31.10
N ALA A 30 -3.66 34.92 -32.15
CA ALA A 30 -4.53 34.73 -33.31
C ALA A 30 -5.46 33.52 -33.19
N TRP A 31 -5.42 32.79 -32.08
CA TRP A 31 -6.31 31.67 -31.78
C TRP A 31 -7.29 32.09 -30.68
N ASP A 32 -8.56 31.77 -30.85
CA ASP A 32 -9.60 32.08 -29.85
C ASP A 32 -9.46 31.21 -28.58
N GLU A 33 -8.91 30.00 -28.74
CA GLU A 33 -8.67 29.04 -27.67
C GLU A 33 -7.25 28.45 -27.77
N PRO A 34 -6.62 28.08 -26.64
CA PRO A 34 -5.32 27.41 -26.66
C PRO A 34 -5.44 25.98 -27.15
N ASP A 35 -4.38 25.49 -27.81
CA ASP A 35 -4.24 24.07 -28.13
C ASP A 35 -3.63 23.35 -26.93
N ILE A 36 -4.23 22.22 -26.54
CA ILE A 36 -3.90 21.50 -25.31
C ILE A 36 -3.65 20.04 -25.63
N THR A 37 -2.52 19.51 -25.15
CA THR A 37 -2.20 18.08 -25.22
C THR A 37 -1.77 17.54 -23.86
N PHE A 38 -1.94 16.24 -23.66
CA PHE A 38 -1.67 15.57 -22.39
C PHE A 38 -0.73 14.38 -22.58
N ILE A 39 0.17 14.20 -21.62
CA ILE A 39 1.03 13.02 -21.51
C ILE A 39 0.77 12.35 -20.16
N PRO A 40 0.36 11.07 -20.12
CA PRO A 40 0.17 10.37 -18.86
C PRO A 40 1.51 10.17 -18.15
N ILE A 41 1.52 10.35 -16.84
CA ILE A 41 2.66 10.07 -15.98
C ILE A 41 2.51 8.66 -15.42
N THR A 42 3.53 7.83 -15.63
CA THR A 42 3.66 6.53 -15.00
C THR A 42 4.93 6.51 -14.16
N VAL A 43 4.76 6.39 -12.84
CA VAL A 43 5.85 6.33 -11.87
C VAL A 43 5.91 4.90 -11.32
N TYR A 44 7.09 4.28 -11.43
CA TYR A 44 7.37 2.99 -10.86
C TYR A 44 7.97 3.19 -9.46
N PHE A 45 7.37 2.56 -8.44
CA PHE A 45 7.78 2.70 -7.05
C PHE A 45 7.58 1.39 -6.28
N SER A 46 8.46 1.13 -5.33
CA SER A 46 8.33 0.00 -4.40
C SER A 46 7.09 0.16 -3.52
N PRO A 47 6.57 -0.92 -2.92
CA PRO A 47 5.50 -0.80 -1.94
C PRO A 47 5.86 0.22 -0.86
N VAL A 48 4.91 1.11 -0.53
CA VAL A 48 5.19 2.24 0.35
C VAL A 48 5.06 1.81 1.80
N GLN A 49 6.19 1.69 2.50
CA GLN A 49 6.20 1.37 3.92
C GLN A 49 5.42 2.42 4.73
N LYS A 50 4.58 1.95 5.65
CA LYS A 50 3.90 2.80 6.63
C LYS A 50 4.45 2.53 8.03
N GLN A 51 4.20 3.48 8.94
CA GLN A 51 4.48 3.27 10.36
C GLN A 51 3.76 2.03 10.88
N GLU A 52 4.34 1.44 11.93
CA GLU A 52 3.75 0.33 12.66
C GLU A 52 2.29 0.63 13.02
N HIS A 53 1.41 -0.32 12.75
CA HIS A 53 -0.01 -0.20 13.07
C HIS A 53 -0.32 -1.03 14.30
N THR A 54 -0.69 -0.36 15.39
CA THR A 54 -1.20 -1.04 16.56
C THR A 54 -2.72 -0.94 16.63
N PHE A 55 -3.39 -2.07 16.76
CA PHE A 55 -4.84 -2.12 16.90
C PHE A 55 -5.26 -2.18 18.38
N TYR A 56 -6.18 -1.31 18.76
CA TYR A 56 -6.69 -1.18 20.13
C TYR A 56 -8.18 -0.79 20.15
N PRO A 57 -8.94 -1.13 21.21
CA PRO A 57 -8.77 -2.30 22.06
C PRO A 57 -9.37 -3.53 21.38
N ILE A 58 -8.83 -4.71 21.67
CA ILE A 58 -9.29 -5.98 21.08
C ILE A 58 -10.09 -6.79 22.11
N GLU A 59 -11.26 -7.25 21.69
CA GLU A 59 -12.13 -8.13 22.47
C GLU A 59 -11.93 -9.60 22.06
N LEU A 60 -11.69 -10.47 23.05
CA LEU A 60 -11.32 -11.88 22.85
C LEU A 60 -12.45 -12.79 22.36
N THR A 61 -13.69 -12.31 22.30
CA THR A 61 -14.86 -13.17 22.08
C THR A 61 -15.31 -13.25 20.62
N ASN A 62 -14.65 -12.51 19.72
CA ASN A 62 -15.07 -12.38 18.33
C ASN A 62 -13.90 -12.60 17.37
N ASP A 63 -14.26 -12.81 16.10
CA ASP A 63 -13.29 -12.75 15.02
C ASP A 63 -12.75 -11.31 14.89
N PHE A 64 -11.45 -11.21 14.68
CA PHE A 64 -10.77 -9.94 14.53
C PHE A 64 -10.18 -9.82 13.13
N GLU A 65 -10.28 -8.64 12.51
CA GLU A 65 -9.78 -8.40 11.16
C GLU A 65 -8.73 -7.28 11.17
N ILE A 66 -7.53 -7.62 10.72
CA ILE A 66 -6.44 -6.68 10.44
C ILE A 66 -6.57 -6.24 9.00
N ILE A 67 -6.71 -4.93 8.77
CA ILE A 67 -6.79 -4.34 7.43
C ILE A 67 -5.61 -3.37 7.26
N LEU A 68 -4.69 -3.71 6.36
CA LEU A 68 -3.56 -2.86 6.01
C LEU A 68 -3.74 -2.29 4.61
N SER A 69 -3.70 -0.96 4.53
CA SER A 69 -3.76 -0.25 3.24
C SER A 69 -2.37 0.17 2.80
N PHE A 70 -1.96 -0.17 1.58
CA PHE A 70 -0.69 0.21 1.00
C PHE A 70 -0.83 0.55 -0.49
N SER A 71 0.19 1.16 -1.08
CA SER A 71 0.27 1.43 -2.52
C SER A 71 1.55 0.88 -3.09
N ALA A 72 1.52 0.45 -4.35
CA ALA A 72 2.67 -0.09 -5.07
C ALA A 72 2.44 -0.06 -6.59
N TYR A 73 3.44 0.32 -7.38
CA TYR A 73 3.39 0.19 -8.83
C TYR A 73 4.75 -0.25 -9.41
N PRO A 74 4.84 -1.36 -10.16
CA PRO A 74 3.76 -2.22 -10.65
C PRO A 74 3.08 -3.03 -9.54
N GLN A 75 2.02 -3.76 -9.91
CA GLN A 75 1.25 -4.60 -8.98
C GLN A 75 2.17 -5.52 -8.17
N PRO A 76 1.90 -5.73 -6.86
CA PRO A 76 2.67 -6.65 -6.03
C PRO A 76 2.74 -8.07 -6.61
N THR A 77 3.93 -8.64 -6.59
CA THR A 77 4.24 -9.99 -7.06
C THR A 77 4.35 -10.99 -5.90
N ALA A 78 4.62 -10.52 -4.68
CA ALA A 78 4.60 -11.35 -3.47
C ALA A 78 3.90 -10.65 -2.31
N LEU A 79 3.05 -11.41 -1.61
CA LEU A 79 2.24 -10.98 -0.47
C LEU A 79 2.23 -12.10 0.57
N VAL A 80 2.96 -11.90 1.66
CA VAL A 80 3.16 -12.93 2.70
C VAL A 80 2.96 -12.32 4.07
N TRP A 81 2.05 -12.88 4.85
CA TRP A 81 1.98 -12.63 6.28
C TRP A 81 2.97 -13.54 6.98
N SER A 82 3.84 -12.97 7.79
CA SER A 82 4.68 -13.69 8.73
C SER A 82 4.21 -13.39 10.15
N PHE A 83 4.25 -14.36 11.05
CA PHE A 83 3.87 -14.12 12.45
C PHE A 83 4.60 -15.03 13.43
N ALA A 84 4.90 -14.48 14.60
CA ALA A 84 5.56 -15.19 15.70
C ALA A 84 5.40 -14.45 17.04
N PRO A 85 5.60 -15.14 18.18
CA PRO A 85 5.60 -14.50 19.50
C PRO A 85 6.66 -13.41 19.62
N ASN A 86 7.78 -13.53 18.90
CA ASN A 86 8.85 -12.56 18.86
C ASN A 86 9.37 -12.37 17.43
N PHE A 87 9.96 -11.20 17.15
CA PHE A 87 10.51 -10.86 15.82
C PHE A 87 11.71 -11.72 15.39
N GLN A 88 12.40 -12.39 16.32
CA GLN A 88 13.59 -13.20 16.01
C GLN A 88 13.23 -14.59 15.46
N GLU A 89 12.00 -15.05 15.70
CA GLU A 89 11.53 -16.41 15.37
C GLU A 89 10.31 -16.38 14.44
N MET A 90 10.32 -15.51 13.42
CA MET A 90 9.28 -15.44 12.37
C MET A 90 9.26 -16.75 11.55
N ALA A 91 8.67 -17.80 12.10
CA ALA A 91 8.70 -19.16 11.57
C ALA A 91 7.44 -19.49 10.76
N ASN A 92 6.33 -18.79 11.02
CA ASN A 92 5.07 -19.04 10.34
C ASN A 92 4.87 -18.04 9.21
N HIS A 93 4.46 -18.55 8.05
CA HIS A 93 4.22 -17.75 6.85
C HIS A 93 2.90 -18.16 6.19
N ILE A 94 2.09 -17.18 5.80
CA ILE A 94 0.83 -17.35 5.09
C ILE A 94 0.87 -16.49 3.83
N GLN A 95 0.85 -17.13 2.67
CA GLN A 95 0.74 -16.43 1.40
C GLN A 95 -0.71 -15.97 1.16
N ILE A 96 -0.91 -14.78 0.58
CA ILE A 96 -2.25 -14.32 0.21
C ILE A 96 -2.61 -14.83 -1.20
N PRO A 97 -3.83 -15.35 -1.44
CA PRO A 97 -4.90 -15.63 -0.47
C PRO A 97 -4.73 -16.99 0.23
N PHE A 98 -5.29 -17.10 1.45
CA PHE A 98 -5.24 -18.32 2.25
C PHE A 98 -6.45 -18.44 3.19
N ASN A 99 -6.85 -19.65 3.53
CA ASN A 99 -7.86 -19.90 4.56
C ASN A 99 -7.66 -21.30 5.19
N ASN A 100 -7.55 -21.37 6.51
CA ASN A 100 -7.51 -22.63 7.27
C ASN A 100 -8.50 -22.67 8.45
N GLY A 101 -9.51 -21.79 8.47
CA GLY A 101 -10.46 -21.66 9.57
C GLY A 101 -9.99 -20.76 10.71
N LYS A 102 -8.72 -20.86 11.16
CA LYS A 102 -8.16 -19.92 12.16
C LYS A 102 -7.75 -18.59 11.52
N PHE A 103 -7.09 -18.67 10.37
CA PHE A 103 -6.63 -17.52 9.61
C PHE A 103 -7.29 -17.51 8.24
N SER A 104 -7.72 -16.33 7.80
CA SER A 104 -8.19 -16.08 6.44
C SER A 104 -7.56 -14.80 5.90
N THR A 105 -6.94 -14.86 4.72
CA THR A 105 -6.26 -13.72 4.10
C THR A 105 -6.79 -13.43 2.72
N SER A 106 -6.89 -12.14 2.39
CA SER A 106 -7.32 -11.71 1.07
C SER A 106 -6.67 -10.37 0.69
N LEU A 107 -6.51 -10.14 -0.61
CA LEU A 107 -6.12 -8.86 -1.15
C LEU A 107 -7.31 -8.23 -1.87
N LYS A 108 -7.64 -7.01 -1.50
CA LYS A 108 -8.57 -6.17 -2.25
C LYS A 108 -7.77 -5.15 -3.06
N ILE A 109 -8.00 -5.13 -4.36
CA ILE A 109 -7.44 -4.13 -5.27
C ILE A 109 -8.34 -2.90 -5.19
N CYS A 110 -7.75 -1.74 -4.89
CA CYS A 110 -8.42 -0.44 -4.86
C CYS A 110 -7.99 0.40 -6.06
N ASP A 111 -8.55 1.59 -6.18
CA ASP A 111 -8.17 2.54 -7.24
C ASP A 111 -6.77 3.11 -7.01
N ASN A 112 -6.17 3.64 -8.09
CA ASN A 112 -4.88 4.36 -8.06
C ASN A 112 -3.75 3.55 -7.37
N ASP A 113 -3.53 2.32 -7.83
CA ASP A 113 -2.42 1.46 -7.38
C ASP A 113 -2.38 1.23 -5.86
N SER A 114 -3.56 1.32 -5.24
CA SER A 114 -3.77 1.10 -3.82
C SER A 114 -4.37 -0.29 -3.59
N TYR A 115 -4.01 -0.88 -2.46
CA TYR A 115 -4.39 -2.23 -2.10
C TYR A 115 -4.74 -2.28 -0.61
N GLN A 116 -5.68 -3.18 -0.26
CA GLN A 116 -5.97 -3.53 1.12
C GLN A 116 -5.66 -5.01 1.32
N ALA A 117 -4.72 -5.32 2.21
CA ALA A 117 -4.46 -6.67 2.67
C ALA A 117 -5.26 -6.92 3.94
N HIS A 118 -6.03 -8.00 3.93
CA HIS A 118 -6.88 -8.43 5.03
C HIS A 118 -6.30 -9.68 5.65
N LEU A 119 -6.26 -9.73 6.98
CA LEU A 119 -5.97 -10.90 7.79
C LEU A 119 -7.04 -11.03 8.86
N ARG A 120 -7.93 -12.02 8.71
CA ARG A 120 -8.93 -12.37 9.70
C ARG A 120 -8.40 -13.48 10.60
N LEU A 121 -8.54 -13.25 11.90
CA LEU A 121 -8.26 -14.15 13.00
C LEU A 121 -9.60 -14.61 13.58
N SER A 122 -9.91 -15.89 13.49
CA SER A 122 -11.12 -16.44 14.12
C SER A 122 -10.86 -16.77 15.58
N GLU A 123 -11.85 -16.50 16.44
CA GLU A 123 -11.78 -16.76 17.89
C GLU A 123 -10.45 -16.29 18.51
N ILE A 124 -10.23 -14.98 18.54
CA ILE A 124 -8.94 -14.41 18.96
C ILE A 124 -8.59 -14.73 20.41
N THR A 125 -7.34 -15.15 20.65
CA THR A 125 -6.83 -15.59 21.95
C THR A 125 -5.82 -14.58 22.51
N ASN A 126 -5.39 -14.76 23.77
CA ASN A 126 -4.31 -13.93 24.33
C ASN A 126 -2.97 -14.16 23.60
N GLU A 127 -2.71 -15.39 23.15
CA GLU A 127 -1.51 -15.73 22.37
C GLU A 127 -1.49 -14.95 21.04
N ASP A 128 -2.65 -14.83 20.39
CA ASP A 128 -2.78 -14.05 19.15
C ASP A 128 -2.48 -12.56 19.38
N ILE A 129 -2.78 -12.01 20.55
CA ILE A 129 -2.53 -10.61 20.91
C ILE A 129 -1.05 -10.37 21.20
N GLU A 130 -0.39 -11.32 21.85
CA GLU A 130 1.05 -11.27 22.14
C GLU A 130 1.91 -11.57 20.89
N THR A 131 1.29 -12.07 19.83
CA THR A 131 1.94 -12.36 18.55
C THR A 131 2.20 -11.09 17.74
N HIS A 132 3.39 -11.01 17.15
CA HIS A 132 3.76 -9.96 16.20
C HIS A 132 3.44 -10.43 14.78
N TYR A 133 2.78 -9.57 14.01
CA TYR A 133 2.43 -9.85 12.62
C TYR A 133 3.18 -8.90 11.70
N ILE A 134 3.69 -9.41 10.59
CA ILE A 134 4.31 -8.61 9.55
C ILE A 134 3.71 -9.01 8.21
N LEU A 135 3.19 -8.03 7.47
CA LEU A 135 2.91 -8.23 6.06
C LEU A 135 4.14 -7.85 5.25
N HIS A 136 4.68 -8.80 4.49
CA HIS A 136 5.72 -8.58 3.50
C HIS A 136 5.09 -8.39 2.13
N VAL A 137 5.40 -7.27 1.50
CA VAL A 137 4.93 -6.93 0.15
C VAL A 137 6.14 -6.71 -0.75
N ALA A 138 6.16 -7.35 -1.91
CA ALA A 138 7.17 -7.15 -2.93
C ALA A 138 6.54 -6.85 -4.30
N ASN A 139 7.21 -6.00 -5.08
CA ASN A 139 6.99 -5.86 -6.51
C ASN A 139 8.34 -5.87 -7.25
N GLU A 140 8.34 -5.60 -8.56
CA GLU A 140 9.55 -5.58 -9.38
C GLU A 140 10.55 -4.46 -9.01
N ILE A 141 10.10 -3.45 -8.26
CA ILE A 141 10.91 -2.28 -7.88
C ILE A 141 11.53 -2.47 -6.50
N GLY A 142 10.84 -3.13 -5.58
CA GLY A 142 11.37 -3.37 -4.24
C GLY A 142 10.38 -4.04 -3.30
N VAL A 143 10.70 -3.96 -2.01
CA VAL A 143 9.99 -4.63 -0.92
C VAL A 143 9.64 -3.65 0.19
N ALA A 144 8.57 -3.93 0.92
CA ALA A 144 8.24 -3.26 2.18
C ALA A 144 7.56 -4.20 3.17
N ASP A 145 7.85 -3.94 4.45
CA ASP A 145 7.32 -4.68 5.58
C ASP A 145 6.40 -3.79 6.41
N TYR A 146 5.23 -4.33 6.76
CA TYR A 146 4.22 -3.64 7.56
C TYR A 146 4.02 -4.39 8.88
N SER A 147 4.63 -3.87 9.94
CA SER A 147 4.51 -4.41 11.28
C SER A 147 3.17 -4.06 11.91
N VAL A 148 2.55 -5.07 12.52
CA VAL A 148 1.27 -4.96 13.21
C VAL A 148 1.40 -5.54 14.61
N MET A 149 0.92 -4.76 15.57
CA MET A 149 0.76 -5.18 16.96
C MET A 149 -0.70 -5.13 17.36
N LEU A 150 -1.09 -6.03 18.26
CA LEU A 150 -2.42 -6.14 18.81
C LEU A 150 -2.35 -5.81 20.30
N SER A 151 -3.33 -5.08 20.84
CA SER A 151 -3.33 -4.83 22.29
C SER A 151 -4.72 -4.62 22.88
N ARG A 152 -4.80 -4.95 24.18
CA ARG A 152 -6.02 -4.92 25.00
C ARG A 152 -6.20 -3.60 25.73
N THR A 153 -5.14 -2.82 25.91
CA THR A 153 -5.22 -1.51 26.57
C THR A 153 -5.70 -0.47 25.58
N GLN A 154 -6.49 0.52 26.02
CA GLN A 154 -6.78 1.66 25.15
C GLN A 154 -5.48 2.43 24.85
N ASN A 155 -5.42 3.06 23.68
CA ASN A 155 -4.27 3.84 23.22
C ASN A 155 -3.80 4.80 24.34
N PRO A 156 -2.51 4.87 24.71
CA PRO A 156 -2.05 5.86 25.67
C PRO A 156 -2.36 7.27 25.14
N THR A 157 -3.26 7.97 25.83
CA THR A 157 -3.64 9.38 25.57
C THR A 157 -2.45 10.32 25.59
#